data_AF-X6CMB4-F1
#
_entry.id   AF-X6CMB4-F1
#
_cell.length_a   1.000
_cell.length_b   1.000
_cell.length_c   1.000
_cell.angle_alpha   90.00
_cell.angle_beta   90.00
_cell.angle_gamma   90.00
#
_symmetry.space_group_name_H-M   'P 1'
#
loop_
_entity.id
_entity.type
_entity.pdbx_description
1 polymer ?
#
loop_
_entity_poly.entity_id
_entity_poly.type
_entity_poly.pdbx_seq_one_letter_code
_entity_poly.pdbx_strand_id
1 'polypeptide(L)'
;MDQTTDAGHSSGHHNDGAPFAEERNRYLRHCAERGTTPFSLRTKRSELLWIATRLGPDASSKGIDIEALRRIAIERQQAHGAVTAARRVVDIGRPWLRFLGWWREPSARFVYQSQLDEYVRWMRDERGFTASTLEQWTRVIGRFLRWCDQTDRQLGDLQAADIDAYFVTKATGRWSRVSVANTASALRGFLRYAGKRGMCAESLAGSICRPRLYRQESLPYAPDWSDVQRMLADAETDKPRDIRDRAILLLLAVYGMRSGEVVALRLDQIDWAGRTLRLFRLKRRQPQMYPLVSSVRRSPATLTRYGRRRRARKSSSVCKRPADR
;
A
#
# COMPACT_ATOMS: atom_id res chain seq x y z
N MET A 1 1.98 28.55 -57.48
CA MET A 1 3.03 27.88 -56.70
C MET A 1 2.48 27.74 -55.30
N ASP A 2 2.03 26.54 -55.02
CA ASP A 2 1.14 26.16 -53.93
C ASP A 2 1.91 25.23 -52.98
N GLN A 3 1.37 25.11 -51.76
CA GLN A 3 1.58 24.06 -50.76
C GLN A 3 2.62 24.31 -49.65
N THR A 4 2.06 24.92 -48.61
CA THR A 4 2.19 24.57 -47.18
C THR A 4 2.29 23.06 -46.92
N THR A 5 3.25 22.64 -46.08
CA THR A 5 3.24 21.31 -45.45
C THR A 5 3.29 21.42 -43.94
N ASP A 6 2.20 20.97 -43.34
CA ASP A 6 1.89 20.83 -41.93
C ASP A 6 2.71 19.68 -41.30
N ALA A 7 3.48 19.96 -40.24
CA ALA A 7 4.24 18.98 -39.49
C ALA A 7 3.49 18.62 -38.19
N GLY A 8 2.53 17.70 -38.33
CA GLY A 8 1.74 17.14 -37.24
C GLY A 8 2.60 16.44 -36.18
N HIS A 9 2.40 16.84 -34.93
CA HIS A 9 2.86 16.15 -33.72
C HIS A 9 2.21 14.75 -33.61
N SER A 10 2.94 13.70 -33.98
CA SER A 10 2.50 12.31 -33.76
C SER A 10 3.07 11.76 -32.44
N SER A 11 2.37 12.04 -31.33
CA SER A 11 2.62 11.43 -30.01
C SER A 11 1.65 10.28 -29.77
N GLY A 12 1.93 9.09 -30.32
CA GLY A 12 1.13 7.92 -29.97
C GLY A 12 1.35 6.66 -30.78
N HIS A 13 2.53 6.02 -30.73
CA HIS A 13 2.68 4.65 -31.29
C HIS A 13 3.71 3.73 -30.62
N HIS A 14 4.20 4.02 -29.40
CA HIS A 14 5.25 3.19 -28.77
C HIS A 14 4.76 2.01 -27.90
N ASN A 15 3.49 1.62 -27.97
CA ASN A 15 2.94 0.63 -27.02
C ASN A 15 2.17 -0.55 -27.65
N ASP A 16 1.95 -0.54 -28.97
CA ASP A 16 1.13 -1.56 -29.66
C ASP A 16 1.92 -2.82 -30.04
N GLY A 17 3.26 -2.71 -30.20
CA GLY A 17 4.15 -3.85 -30.46
C GLY A 17 4.68 -4.56 -29.22
N ALA A 18 4.25 -4.16 -28.02
CA ALA A 18 4.78 -4.70 -26.77
C ALA A 18 3.92 -5.89 -26.25
N PRO A 19 4.52 -6.93 -25.64
CA PRO A 19 3.80 -8.16 -25.25
C PRO A 19 2.52 -7.91 -24.45
N PHE A 20 1.43 -8.60 -24.78
CA PHE A 20 0.14 -8.51 -24.08
C PHE A 20 -0.46 -7.09 -24.03
N ALA A 21 -0.32 -6.32 -25.11
CA ALA A 21 -0.77 -4.92 -25.15
C ALA A 21 -2.26 -4.76 -24.86
N GLU A 22 -3.10 -5.62 -25.43
CA GLU A 22 -4.54 -5.59 -25.26
C GLU A 22 -4.95 -5.86 -23.80
N GLU A 23 -4.38 -6.92 -23.19
CA GLU A 23 -4.67 -7.34 -21.83
C GLU A 23 -4.25 -6.28 -20.80
N ARG A 24 -3.10 -5.62 -21.02
CA ARG A 24 -2.67 -4.51 -20.17
C ARG A 24 -3.62 -3.32 -20.30
N ASN A 25 -4.01 -2.96 -21.52
CA ASN A 25 -4.91 -1.83 -21.77
C ASN A 25 -6.30 -2.07 -21.16
N ARG A 26 -6.83 -3.30 -21.27
CA ARG A 26 -8.10 -3.71 -20.65
C ARG A 26 -8.06 -3.53 -19.13
N TYR A 27 -7.00 -4.00 -18.47
CA TYR A 27 -6.86 -3.87 -17.02
C TYR A 27 -6.63 -2.43 -16.55
N LEU A 28 -5.88 -1.62 -17.31
CA LEU A 28 -5.72 -0.19 -17.01
C LEU A 28 -7.04 0.57 -17.12
N ARG A 29 -7.89 0.24 -18.10
CA ARG A 29 -9.24 0.81 -18.23
C ARG A 29 -10.12 0.44 -17.04
N HIS A 30 -10.16 -0.85 -16.68
CA HIS A 30 -10.84 -1.34 -15.47
C HIS A 30 -10.39 -0.61 -14.20
N CYS A 31 -9.09 -0.38 -14.04
CA CYS A 31 -8.56 0.40 -12.91
C CYS A 31 -9.03 1.86 -12.94
N ALA A 32 -9.11 2.48 -14.12
CA ALA A 32 -9.54 3.87 -14.29
C ALA A 32 -11.02 4.05 -13.94
N GLU A 33 -11.87 3.13 -14.39
CA GLU A 33 -13.32 3.09 -14.07
C GLU A 33 -13.55 2.95 -12.56
N ARG A 34 -12.70 2.17 -11.87
CA ARG A 34 -12.70 2.05 -10.41
C ARG A 34 -12.10 3.25 -9.66
N GLY A 35 -11.81 4.35 -10.36
CA GLY A 35 -11.38 5.61 -9.76
C GLY A 35 -9.88 5.69 -9.42
N THR A 36 -9.05 4.83 -9.99
CA THR A 36 -7.59 4.91 -9.82
C THR A 36 -7.06 6.26 -10.33
N THR A 37 -6.13 6.87 -9.59
CA THR A 37 -5.61 8.19 -9.96
C THR A 37 -4.74 8.13 -11.24
N PRO A 38 -4.65 9.22 -12.03
CA PRO A 38 -3.80 9.24 -13.22
C PRO A 38 -2.32 8.91 -12.94
N PHE A 39 -1.81 9.34 -11.78
CA PHE A 39 -0.44 9.01 -11.36
C PHE A 39 -0.28 7.50 -11.13
N SER A 40 -1.20 6.90 -10.36
CA SER A 40 -1.21 5.47 -10.11
C SER A 40 -1.39 4.65 -11.39
N LEU A 41 -2.17 5.13 -12.37
CA LEU A 41 -2.30 4.49 -13.68
C LEU A 41 -0.98 4.50 -14.47
N ARG A 42 -0.18 5.58 -14.40
CA ARG A 42 1.15 5.61 -15.00
C ARG A 42 2.07 4.58 -14.36
N THR A 43 2.09 4.52 -13.02
CA THR A 43 2.88 3.50 -12.31
C THR A 43 2.43 2.09 -12.70
N LYS A 44 1.12 1.82 -12.71
CA LYS A 44 0.58 0.53 -13.17
C LYS A 44 1.03 0.22 -14.59
N ARG A 45 0.94 1.16 -15.53
CA ARG A 45 1.36 0.95 -16.93
C ARG A 45 2.83 0.48 -17.02
N SER A 46 3.74 1.16 -16.32
CA SER A 46 5.16 0.80 -16.33
C SER A 46 5.42 -0.59 -15.75
N GLU A 47 4.80 -0.92 -14.61
CA GLU A 47 5.02 -2.24 -13.98
C GLU A 47 4.34 -3.37 -14.76
N LEU A 48 3.18 -3.11 -15.39
CA LEU A 48 2.51 -4.09 -16.26
C LEU A 48 3.34 -4.40 -17.51
N LEU A 49 3.96 -3.38 -18.12
CA LEU A 49 4.90 -3.58 -19.22
C LEU A 49 6.09 -4.43 -18.77
N TRP A 50 6.67 -4.11 -17.61
CA TRP A 50 7.76 -4.92 -17.04
C TRP A 50 7.36 -6.38 -16.87
N ILE A 51 6.22 -6.65 -16.24
CA ILE A 51 5.74 -8.01 -16.03
C ILE A 51 5.51 -8.70 -17.38
N ALA A 52 4.77 -8.07 -18.28
CA ALA A 52 4.42 -8.62 -19.59
C ALA A 52 5.65 -9.06 -20.40
N THR A 53 6.73 -8.27 -20.36
CA THR A 53 7.98 -8.61 -21.07
C THR A 53 8.73 -9.81 -20.49
N ARG A 54 8.40 -10.25 -19.27
CA ARG A 54 8.97 -11.46 -18.62
C ARG A 54 8.00 -12.65 -18.60
N LEU A 55 6.77 -12.46 -19.06
CA LEU A 55 5.83 -13.56 -19.23
C LEU A 55 6.09 -14.25 -20.56
N GLY A 56 6.14 -15.58 -20.55
CA GLY A 56 6.20 -16.37 -21.78
C GLY A 56 4.89 -16.31 -22.57
N PRO A 57 4.89 -16.64 -23.87
CA PRO A 57 3.69 -16.66 -24.70
C PRO A 57 2.63 -17.66 -24.20
N ASP A 58 3.05 -18.67 -23.42
CA ASP A 58 2.24 -19.70 -22.78
C ASP A 58 1.65 -19.27 -21.42
N ALA A 59 1.81 -18.01 -21.00
CA ALA A 59 1.37 -17.53 -19.69
C ALA A 59 -0.15 -17.71 -19.45
N SER A 60 -0.96 -17.64 -20.50
CA SER A 60 -2.41 -17.83 -20.43
C SER A 60 -2.82 -19.28 -20.16
N SER A 61 -2.09 -20.25 -20.70
CA SER A 61 -2.39 -21.69 -20.59
C SER A 61 -1.74 -22.33 -19.38
N LYS A 62 -0.49 -21.97 -19.06
CA LYS A 62 0.26 -22.52 -17.92
C LYS A 62 -0.22 -21.98 -16.57
N GLY A 63 -0.79 -20.76 -16.59
CA GLY A 63 -1.09 -20.00 -15.40
C GLY A 63 0.18 -19.52 -14.68
N ILE A 64 0.07 -18.39 -13.99
CA ILE A 64 1.18 -17.73 -13.32
C ILE A 64 0.93 -17.78 -11.82
N ASP A 65 1.85 -18.40 -11.09
CA ASP A 65 1.82 -18.48 -9.63
C ASP A 65 2.61 -17.34 -8.97
N ILE A 66 2.61 -17.34 -7.64
CA ILE A 66 3.32 -16.33 -6.85
C ILE A 66 4.85 -16.42 -7.01
N GLU A 67 5.40 -17.59 -7.32
CA GLU A 67 6.85 -17.77 -7.40
C GLU A 67 7.39 -17.24 -8.72
N ALA A 68 6.68 -17.49 -9.83
CA ALA A 68 6.93 -16.83 -11.10
C ALA A 68 6.90 -15.30 -10.96
N LEU A 69 5.90 -14.74 -10.25
CA LEU A 69 5.81 -13.30 -10.04
C LEU A 69 6.91 -12.75 -9.12
N ARG A 70 7.37 -13.53 -8.13
CA ARG A 70 8.50 -13.17 -7.27
C ARG A 70 9.83 -13.15 -8.01
N ARG A 71 10.07 -14.08 -8.93
CA ARG A 71 11.27 -14.06 -9.79
C ARG A 71 11.34 -12.75 -10.60
N ILE A 72 10.24 -12.36 -11.24
CA ILE A 72 10.13 -11.08 -11.98
C ILE A 72 10.37 -9.87 -11.05
N ALA A 73 9.89 -9.94 -9.81
CA ALA A 73 10.11 -8.89 -8.82
C ALA A 73 11.58 -8.77 -8.37
N ILE A 74 12.27 -9.91 -8.21
CA ILE A 74 13.70 -9.94 -7.87
C ILE A 74 14.53 -9.34 -9.01
N GLU A 75 14.25 -9.70 -10.26
CA GLU A 75 14.88 -9.09 -11.44
C GLU A 75 14.67 -7.57 -11.47
N ARG A 76 13.45 -7.10 -11.14
CA ARG A 76 13.14 -5.66 -11.04
C ARG A 76 14.00 -4.98 -10.00
N GLN A 77 14.23 -5.64 -8.86
CA GLN A 77 15.08 -5.11 -7.79
C GLN A 77 16.53 -4.97 -8.25
N GLN A 78 17.05 -5.98 -8.93
CA GLN A 78 18.44 -6.00 -9.41
C GLN A 78 18.68 -4.93 -10.48
N ALA A 79 17.71 -4.70 -11.38
CA ALA A 79 17.85 -3.72 -12.46
C ALA A 79 17.80 -2.25 -12.01
N HIS A 80 17.09 -1.93 -10.91
CA HIS A 80 16.83 -0.54 -10.51
C HIS A 80 17.12 -0.21 -9.03
N GLY A 81 17.66 -1.17 -8.26
CA GLY A 81 18.10 -0.99 -6.88
C GLY A 81 17.00 -0.74 -5.82
N ALA A 82 15.73 -0.55 -6.21
CA ALA A 82 14.68 -0.17 -5.29
C ALA A 82 13.80 -1.36 -4.86
N VAL A 83 13.83 -1.72 -3.57
CA VAL A 83 12.93 -2.72 -2.95
C VAL A 83 11.45 -2.38 -3.18
N THR A 84 11.13 -1.09 -3.23
CA THR A 84 9.76 -0.60 -3.52
C THR A 84 9.30 -0.98 -4.92
N ALA A 85 10.20 -1.07 -5.91
CA ALA A 85 9.86 -1.48 -7.27
C ALA A 85 9.50 -2.97 -7.33
N ALA A 86 10.29 -3.83 -6.68
CA ALA A 86 9.99 -5.26 -6.56
C ALA A 86 8.62 -5.52 -5.91
N ARG A 87 8.30 -4.77 -4.85
CA ARG A 87 7.00 -4.87 -4.20
C ARG A 87 5.85 -4.45 -5.12
N ARG A 88 6.02 -3.39 -5.92
CA ARG A 88 5.03 -2.94 -6.90
C ARG A 88 4.72 -3.99 -7.96
N VAL A 89 5.73 -4.75 -8.41
CA VAL A 89 5.54 -5.86 -9.34
C VAL A 89 4.53 -6.86 -8.78
N VAL A 90 4.67 -7.26 -7.52
CA VAL A 90 3.73 -8.19 -6.88
C VAL A 90 2.35 -7.55 -6.66
N ASP A 91 2.32 -6.33 -6.11
CA ASP A 91 1.08 -5.62 -5.74
C ASP A 91 0.22 -5.24 -6.96
N ILE A 92 0.84 -5.02 -8.13
CA ILE A 92 0.14 -4.69 -9.39
C ILE A 92 -0.08 -5.94 -10.23
N GLY A 93 0.91 -6.83 -10.30
CA GLY A 93 0.89 -8.03 -11.12
C GLY A 93 -0.14 -9.06 -10.67
N ARG A 94 -0.22 -9.35 -9.37
CA ARG A 94 -1.17 -10.36 -8.88
C ARG A 94 -2.63 -9.98 -9.20
N PRO A 95 -3.12 -8.75 -8.91
CA PRO A 95 -4.49 -8.39 -9.29
C PRO A 95 -4.72 -8.34 -10.81
N TRP A 96 -3.71 -7.99 -11.61
CA TRP A 96 -3.81 -8.04 -13.07
C TRP A 96 -3.98 -9.47 -13.59
N LEU A 97 -3.11 -10.39 -13.15
CA LEU A 97 -3.17 -11.81 -13.52
C LEU A 97 -4.51 -12.44 -13.09
N ARG A 98 -5.04 -12.07 -11.91
CA ARG A 98 -6.38 -12.50 -11.48
C ARG A 98 -7.47 -11.98 -12.39
N PHE A 99 -7.39 -10.71 -12.82
CA PHE A 99 -8.35 -10.09 -13.73
C PHE A 99 -8.37 -10.77 -15.11
N LEU A 100 -7.23 -11.29 -15.57
CA LEU A 100 -7.14 -12.06 -16.81
C LEU A 100 -7.55 -13.53 -16.66
N GLY A 101 -7.71 -14.02 -15.44
CA GLY A 101 -7.89 -15.46 -15.16
C GLY A 101 -6.59 -16.28 -15.26
N TRP A 102 -5.45 -15.64 -15.47
CA TRP A 102 -4.14 -16.30 -15.59
C TRP A 102 -3.48 -16.56 -14.24
N TRP A 103 -4.02 -16.02 -13.15
CA TRP A 103 -3.49 -16.27 -11.81
C TRP A 103 -3.77 -17.70 -11.37
N ARG A 104 -2.72 -18.49 -11.26
CA ARG A 104 -2.78 -19.78 -10.58
C ARG A 104 -2.66 -19.52 -9.08
N GLU A 105 -3.76 -19.71 -8.36
CA GLU A 105 -3.70 -19.66 -6.90
C GLU A 105 -2.67 -20.71 -6.43
N PRO A 106 -1.81 -20.39 -5.45
CA PRO A 106 -0.89 -21.38 -4.89
C PRO A 106 -1.67 -22.63 -4.50
N SER A 107 -1.45 -23.73 -5.21
CA SER A 107 -2.10 -25.01 -4.95
C SER A 107 -1.49 -25.74 -3.75
N ALA A 108 -0.43 -25.20 -3.16
CA ALA A 108 0.06 -25.62 -1.87
C ALA A 108 -1.02 -25.28 -0.83
N ARG A 109 -1.75 -26.31 -0.41
CA ARG A 109 -2.69 -26.25 0.70
C ARG A 109 -1.95 -25.65 1.89
N PHE A 110 -2.25 -24.41 2.24
CA PHE A 110 -1.73 -23.82 3.46
C PHE A 110 -2.42 -24.55 4.62
N VAL A 111 -1.70 -25.49 5.23
CA VAL A 111 -2.24 -26.42 6.23
C VAL A 111 -2.94 -25.67 7.36
N TYR A 112 -2.45 -24.47 7.68
CA TYR A 112 -2.98 -23.64 8.76
C TYR A 112 -3.97 -22.55 8.33
N GLN A 113 -4.60 -22.67 7.15
CA GLN A 113 -5.55 -21.66 6.64
C GLN A 113 -6.75 -21.48 7.56
N SER A 114 -7.34 -22.56 8.06
CA SER A 114 -8.50 -22.48 8.96
C SER A 114 -8.15 -21.80 10.28
N GLN A 115 -7.02 -22.15 10.91
CA GLN A 115 -6.56 -21.55 12.16
C GLN A 115 -6.25 -20.05 11.98
N LEU A 116 -5.69 -19.66 10.83
CA LEU A 116 -5.47 -18.25 10.51
C LEU A 116 -6.80 -17.49 10.35
N ASP A 117 -7.78 -18.07 9.65
CA ASP A 117 -9.09 -17.45 9.42
C ASP A 117 -9.91 -17.33 10.70
N GLU A 118 -9.85 -18.33 11.58
CA GLU A 118 -10.39 -18.26 12.95
C GLU A 118 -9.76 -17.14 13.76
N TYR A 119 -8.42 -17.06 13.76
CA TYR A 119 -7.72 -15.99 14.47
C TYR A 119 -8.07 -14.60 13.92
N VAL A 120 -8.23 -14.47 12.61
CA VAL A 120 -8.64 -13.20 11.98
C VAL A 120 -10.05 -12.80 12.37
N ARG A 121 -10.99 -13.74 12.41
CA ARG A 121 -12.35 -13.51 12.92
C ARG A 121 -12.31 -13.06 14.38
N TRP A 122 -11.60 -13.81 15.23
CA TRP A 122 -11.40 -13.47 16.64
C TRP A 122 -10.82 -12.06 16.83
N MET A 123 -9.77 -11.71 16.09
CA MET A 123 -9.14 -10.39 16.13
C MET A 123 -10.10 -9.25 15.71
N ARG A 124 -11.03 -9.53 14.80
CA ARG A 124 -12.02 -8.56 14.33
C ARG A 124 -13.15 -8.40 15.35
N ASP A 125 -13.76 -9.52 15.72
CA ASP A 125 -15.06 -9.56 16.37
C ASP A 125 -14.92 -9.41 17.90
N GLU A 126 -13.92 -10.06 18.51
CA GLU A 126 -13.72 -10.01 19.97
C GLU A 126 -12.73 -8.91 20.40
N ARG A 127 -11.69 -8.65 19.60
CA ARG A 127 -10.64 -7.67 19.94
C ARG A 127 -10.88 -6.27 19.34
N GLY A 128 -11.77 -6.16 18.35
CA GLY A 128 -12.10 -4.89 17.72
C GLY A 128 -10.91 -4.21 17.03
N PHE A 129 -9.95 -4.98 16.49
CA PHE A 129 -8.80 -4.40 15.80
C PHE A 129 -9.19 -3.69 14.51
N THR A 130 -8.45 -2.64 14.15
CA THR A 130 -8.67 -1.92 12.89
C THR A 130 -8.26 -2.78 11.69
N ALA A 131 -8.86 -2.51 10.52
CA ALA A 131 -8.54 -3.22 9.27
C ALA A 131 -7.04 -3.24 8.94
N SER A 132 -6.32 -2.13 9.20
CA SER A 132 -4.87 -2.05 8.99
C SER A 132 -4.08 -2.98 9.92
N THR A 133 -4.51 -3.09 11.18
CA THR A 133 -3.87 -3.98 12.16
C THR A 133 -4.18 -5.44 11.82
N LEU A 134 -5.42 -5.75 11.44
CA LEU A 134 -5.80 -7.08 10.94
C LEU A 134 -4.91 -7.49 9.77
N GLU A 135 -4.84 -6.67 8.71
CA GLU A 135 -4.03 -6.97 7.53
C GLU A 135 -2.55 -7.19 7.89
N GLN A 136 -1.98 -6.31 8.71
CA GLN A 136 -0.60 -6.43 9.15
C GLN A 136 -0.36 -7.72 9.92
N TRP A 137 -1.22 -8.04 10.89
CA TRP A 137 -1.06 -9.20 11.76
C TRP A 137 -1.32 -10.50 10.99
N THR A 138 -2.37 -10.59 10.17
CA THR A 138 -2.62 -11.72 9.26
C THR A 138 -1.41 -12.02 8.40
N ARG A 139 -0.76 -10.98 7.85
CA ARG A 139 0.43 -11.15 7.01
C ARG A 139 1.65 -11.64 7.80
N VAL A 140 1.78 -11.23 9.06
CA VAL A 140 2.88 -11.69 9.94
C VAL A 140 2.63 -13.13 10.38
N ILE A 141 1.45 -13.44 10.89
CA ILE A 141 1.08 -14.78 11.35
C ILE A 141 1.08 -15.79 10.20
N GLY A 142 0.50 -15.44 9.05
CA GLY A 142 0.54 -16.31 7.88
C GLY A 142 1.97 -16.58 7.39
N ARG A 143 2.92 -15.66 7.60
CA ARG A 143 4.34 -15.91 7.30
C ARG A 143 5.00 -16.86 8.30
N PHE A 144 4.61 -16.81 9.56
CA PHE A 144 5.08 -17.72 10.59
C PHE A 144 4.52 -19.13 10.39
N LEU A 145 3.21 -19.26 10.20
CA LEU A 145 2.57 -20.56 9.98
C LEU A 145 3.08 -21.26 8.72
N ARG A 146 3.36 -20.51 7.63
CA ARG A 146 4.02 -21.07 6.45
C ARG A 146 5.45 -21.52 6.72
N TRP A 147 6.16 -20.84 7.62
CA TRP A 147 7.50 -21.28 8.02
C TRP A 147 7.42 -22.57 8.85
N CYS A 148 6.43 -22.71 9.73
CA CYS A 148 6.19 -23.97 10.46
C CYS A 148 5.94 -25.11 9.47
N ASP A 149 5.04 -24.91 8.50
CA ASP A 149 4.75 -25.87 7.43
C ASP A 149 6.00 -26.25 6.61
N GLN A 150 6.82 -25.25 6.23
CA GLN A 150 8.07 -25.47 5.48
C GLN A 150 9.18 -26.17 6.28
N THR A 151 9.11 -26.16 7.60
CA THR A 151 10.11 -26.77 8.49
C THR A 151 9.58 -28.02 9.17
N ASP A 152 8.43 -28.53 8.70
CA ASP A 152 7.73 -29.69 9.25
C ASP A 152 7.46 -29.59 10.77
N ARG A 153 7.16 -28.37 11.22
CA ARG A 153 6.83 -28.08 12.63
C ARG A 153 5.33 -28.00 12.81
N GLN A 154 4.80 -28.91 13.61
CA GLN A 154 3.40 -28.90 13.99
C GLN A 154 3.13 -27.84 15.06
N LEU A 155 1.99 -27.15 14.94
CA LEU A 155 1.61 -26.09 15.88
C LEU A 155 1.51 -26.60 17.34
N GLY A 156 1.05 -27.85 17.51
CA GLY A 156 0.90 -28.50 18.82
C GLY A 156 2.21 -28.77 19.54
N ASP A 157 3.27 -29.08 18.78
CA ASP A 157 4.57 -29.48 19.30
C ASP A 157 5.58 -28.33 19.37
N LEU A 158 5.14 -27.11 19.09
CA LEU A 158 6.03 -25.96 19.09
C LEU A 158 6.67 -25.72 20.45
N GLN A 159 7.98 -25.57 20.43
CA GLN A 159 8.79 -25.21 21.58
C GLN A 159 9.34 -23.78 21.47
N ALA A 160 9.83 -23.23 22.58
CA ALA A 160 10.43 -21.89 22.60
C ALA A 160 11.59 -21.76 21.59
N ALA A 161 12.40 -22.81 21.46
CA ALA A 161 13.50 -22.91 20.51
C ALA A 161 13.04 -22.73 19.04
N ASP A 162 11.81 -23.12 18.72
CA ASP A 162 11.27 -23.00 17.37
C ASP A 162 10.91 -21.56 17.03
N ILE A 163 10.46 -20.81 18.05
CA ILE A 163 10.21 -19.38 17.89
C ILE A 163 11.53 -18.64 17.67
N ASP A 164 12.57 -19.00 18.41
CA ASP A 164 13.91 -18.46 18.21
C ASP A 164 14.46 -18.81 16.82
N ALA A 165 14.30 -20.06 16.37
CA ALA A 165 14.66 -20.49 15.03
C ALA A 165 13.91 -19.71 13.93
N TYR A 166 12.62 -19.38 14.14
CA TYR A 166 11.89 -18.50 13.22
C TYR A 166 12.52 -17.11 13.14
N PHE A 167 12.88 -16.51 14.27
CA PHE A 167 13.53 -15.20 14.28
C PHE A 167 14.91 -15.26 13.63
N VAL A 168 15.72 -16.30 13.88
CA VAL A 168 17.04 -16.47 13.26
C VAL A 168 16.90 -16.62 11.73
N THR A 169 16.04 -17.52 11.27
CA THR A 169 15.85 -17.79 9.83
C THR A 169 15.28 -16.60 9.06
N LYS A 170 14.56 -15.68 9.72
CA LYS A 170 14.05 -14.45 9.09
C LYS A 170 14.93 -13.22 9.33
N ALA A 171 15.75 -13.20 10.38
CA ALA A 171 16.71 -12.13 10.66
C ALA A 171 17.84 -12.07 9.62
N THR A 172 18.17 -13.19 8.98
CA THR A 172 19.07 -13.23 7.81
C THR A 172 18.59 -12.28 6.69
N GLY A 173 17.28 -11.98 6.62
CA GLY A 173 16.68 -10.98 5.73
C GLY A 173 16.77 -9.52 6.20
N ARG A 174 17.68 -9.16 7.12
CA ARG A 174 17.89 -7.82 7.70
C ARG A 174 16.63 -7.17 8.27
N TRP A 175 15.99 -7.81 9.24
CA TRP A 175 14.92 -7.14 10.00
C TRP A 175 15.50 -6.07 10.93
N SER A 176 14.94 -4.85 10.88
CA SER A 176 15.22 -3.84 11.92
C SER A 176 14.67 -4.29 13.27
N ARG A 177 15.23 -3.79 14.38
CA ARG A 177 14.72 -4.12 15.73
C ARG A 177 13.23 -3.79 15.90
N VAL A 178 12.76 -2.71 15.27
CA VAL A 178 11.33 -2.36 15.21
C VAL A 178 10.51 -3.44 14.51
N SER A 179 11.02 -4.00 13.41
CA SER A 179 10.36 -5.10 12.69
C SER A 179 10.30 -6.35 13.56
N VAL A 180 11.39 -6.70 14.24
CA VAL A 180 11.45 -7.82 15.19
C VAL A 180 10.43 -7.62 16.32
N ALA A 181 10.39 -6.44 16.94
CA ALA A 181 9.45 -6.12 18.03
C ALA A 181 7.98 -6.20 17.59
N ASN A 182 7.66 -5.72 16.39
CA ASN A 182 6.32 -5.81 15.82
C ASN A 182 5.92 -7.25 15.52
N THR A 183 6.84 -8.05 14.95
CA THR A 183 6.62 -9.47 14.69
C THR A 183 6.41 -10.23 16.00
N ALA A 184 7.27 -10.02 17.00
CA ALA A 184 7.14 -10.62 18.33
C ALA A 184 5.80 -10.26 19.00
N SER A 185 5.33 -9.02 18.85
CA SER A 185 4.02 -8.60 19.39
C SER A 185 2.86 -9.34 18.72
N ALA A 186 2.89 -9.48 17.39
CA ALA A 186 1.86 -10.19 16.65
C ALA A 186 1.88 -11.70 17.00
N LEU A 187 3.05 -12.33 17.00
CA LEU A 187 3.23 -13.74 17.36
C LEU A 187 2.73 -14.03 18.77
N ARG A 188 3.10 -13.20 19.76
CA ARG A 188 2.62 -13.35 21.13
C ARG A 188 1.09 -13.29 21.22
N GLY A 189 0.46 -12.40 20.44
CA GLY A 189 -1.00 -12.33 20.35
C GLY A 189 -1.62 -13.60 19.79
N PHE A 190 -1.04 -14.13 18.71
CA PHE A 190 -1.50 -15.37 18.08
C PHE A 190 -1.29 -16.59 18.96
N LEU A 191 -0.09 -16.80 19.51
CA LEU A 191 0.20 -17.97 20.35
C LEU A 191 -0.61 -17.97 21.65
N ARG A 192 -0.96 -16.79 22.19
CA ARG A 192 -1.89 -16.70 23.32
C ARG A 192 -3.30 -17.15 22.94
N TYR A 193 -3.76 -16.78 21.74
CA TYR A 193 -5.03 -17.26 21.21
C TYR A 193 -5.00 -18.76 20.96
N ALA A 194 -3.95 -19.25 20.28
CA ALA A 194 -3.75 -20.65 19.93
C ALA A 194 -3.67 -21.53 21.19
N GLY A 195 -2.93 -21.09 22.22
CA GLY A 195 -2.85 -21.78 23.52
C GLY A 195 -4.22 -21.93 24.18
N LYS A 196 -5.00 -20.84 24.27
CA LYS A 196 -6.37 -20.87 24.81
C LYS A 196 -7.34 -21.78 24.05
N ARG A 197 -7.04 -22.09 22.78
CA ARG A 197 -7.82 -22.99 21.92
C ARG A 197 -7.26 -24.42 21.92
N GLY A 198 -6.25 -24.72 22.74
CA GLY A 198 -5.60 -26.03 22.80
C GLY A 198 -4.76 -26.38 21.56
N MET A 199 -4.39 -25.39 20.75
CA MET A 199 -3.64 -25.60 19.50
C MET A 199 -2.12 -25.67 19.71
N CYS A 200 -1.61 -25.16 20.83
CA CYS A 200 -0.21 -25.21 21.23
C CYS A 200 -0.11 -25.07 22.77
N ALA A 201 1.08 -25.24 23.33
CA ALA A 201 1.30 -24.98 24.76
C ALA A 201 0.98 -23.52 25.14
N GLU A 202 0.20 -23.31 26.21
CA GLU A 202 -0.19 -21.97 26.67
C GLU A 202 1.01 -21.10 27.10
N SER A 203 2.08 -21.75 27.57
CA SER A 203 3.32 -21.09 28.02
C SER A 203 4.11 -20.46 26.87
N LEU A 204 3.89 -20.89 25.62
CA LEU A 204 4.69 -20.50 24.46
C LEU A 204 4.56 -19.00 24.13
N ALA A 205 3.41 -18.39 24.41
CA ALA A 205 3.27 -16.94 24.25
C ALA A 205 4.18 -16.15 25.22
N GLY A 206 4.45 -16.73 26.39
CA GLY A 206 5.30 -16.15 27.43
C GLY A 206 6.79 -16.22 27.12
N SER A 207 7.24 -17.23 26.37
CA SER A 207 8.65 -17.42 26.03
C SER A 207 9.19 -16.41 25.02
N ILE A 208 8.32 -15.78 24.23
CA ILE A 208 8.74 -14.80 23.21
C ILE A 208 9.35 -13.57 23.88
N CYS A 209 10.65 -13.37 23.74
CA CYS A 209 11.33 -12.15 24.19
C CYS A 209 11.18 -11.03 23.15
N ARG A 210 10.61 -9.89 23.57
CA ARG A 210 10.59 -8.68 22.72
C ARG A 210 11.92 -7.94 22.89
N PRO A 211 12.61 -7.58 21.79
CA PRO A 211 13.82 -6.79 21.90
C PRO A 211 13.51 -5.42 22.53
N ARG A 212 14.45 -4.91 23.32
CA ARG A 212 14.40 -3.54 23.83
C ARG A 212 14.56 -2.59 22.64
N LEU A 213 13.64 -1.64 22.52
CA LEU A 213 13.73 -0.56 21.56
C LEU A 213 14.25 0.68 22.29
N TYR A 214 15.46 1.12 21.98
CA TYR A 214 16.02 2.33 22.59
C TYR A 214 15.37 3.56 21.98
N ARG A 215 15.08 4.57 22.81
CA ARG A 215 14.31 5.77 22.45
C ARG A 215 14.92 6.59 21.30
N GLN A 216 16.22 6.38 20.99
CA GLN A 216 16.99 7.10 19.98
C GLN A 216 17.60 6.19 18.90
N GLU A 217 17.19 4.91 18.80
CA GLU A 217 17.74 3.98 17.80
C GLU A 217 17.16 4.17 16.39
N SER A 218 16.09 4.96 16.26
CA SER A 218 15.50 5.35 14.98
C SER A 218 16.09 6.66 14.48
N LEU A 219 15.87 6.95 13.20
CA LEU A 219 16.06 8.30 12.65
C LEU A 219 15.45 9.37 13.57
N PRO A 220 15.97 10.61 13.54
CA PRO A 220 15.44 11.73 14.31
C PRO A 220 13.91 11.81 14.20
N TYR A 221 13.26 12.16 15.30
CA TYR A 221 11.80 12.23 15.39
C TYR A 221 11.18 13.14 14.33
N ALA A 222 11.90 14.19 13.94
CA ALA A 222 11.56 15.08 12.86
C ALA A 222 12.84 15.51 12.11
N PRO A 223 12.75 15.82 10.81
CA PRO A 223 13.82 16.52 10.11
C PRO A 223 14.09 17.89 10.74
N ASP A 224 15.28 18.43 10.50
CA ASP A 224 15.60 19.80 10.92
C ASP A 224 14.65 20.80 10.25
N TRP A 225 14.32 21.89 10.95
CA TRP A 225 13.41 22.90 10.40
C TRP A 225 13.98 23.53 9.12
N SER A 226 15.30 23.69 9.02
CA SER A 226 15.97 24.18 7.80
C SER A 226 15.76 23.27 6.60
N ASP A 227 15.80 21.94 6.79
CA ASP A 227 15.50 20.96 5.74
C ASP A 227 14.03 21.06 5.30
N VAL A 228 13.12 21.23 6.25
CA VAL A 228 11.68 21.43 5.95
C VAL A 228 11.48 22.73 5.17
N GLN A 229 12.15 23.82 5.53
CA GLN A 229 12.09 25.09 4.81
C GLN A 229 12.61 24.94 3.38
N ARG A 230 13.70 24.22 3.16
CA ARG A 230 14.23 23.92 1.81
C ARG A 230 13.20 23.14 0.98
N MET A 231 12.60 22.09 1.53
CA MET A 231 11.55 21.33 0.84
C MET A 231 10.31 22.17 0.50
N LEU A 232 9.94 23.11 1.38
CA LEU A 232 8.84 24.03 1.12
C LEU A 232 9.18 25.00 0.00
N ALA A 233 10.40 25.55 -0.01
CA ALA A 233 10.90 26.45 -1.04
C ALA A 233 10.95 25.77 -2.42
N ASP A 234 11.40 24.50 -2.49
CA ASP A 234 11.41 23.72 -3.74
C ASP A 234 10.00 23.54 -4.34
N ALA A 235 8.96 23.61 -3.51
CA ALA A 235 7.56 23.50 -3.91
C ALA A 235 6.87 24.87 -4.11
N GLU A 236 7.62 25.97 -4.15
CA GLU A 236 7.13 27.35 -4.35
C GLU A 236 6.98 27.69 -5.84
N THR A 237 6.16 26.91 -6.55
CA THR A 237 5.87 27.15 -7.97
C THR A 237 4.37 27.07 -8.26
N ASP A 238 3.95 27.60 -9.41
CA ASP A 238 2.56 27.53 -9.88
C ASP A 238 2.16 26.18 -10.48
N LYS A 239 3.08 25.19 -10.46
CA LYS A 239 2.76 23.85 -10.96
C LYS A 239 1.69 23.23 -10.06
N PRO A 240 0.61 22.66 -10.62
CA PRO A 240 -0.48 22.10 -9.80
C PRO A 240 -0.03 20.96 -8.86
N ARG A 241 1.09 20.29 -9.16
CA ARG A 241 1.71 19.29 -8.28
C ARG A 241 2.37 19.95 -7.07
N ASP A 242 3.17 20.98 -7.30
CA ASP A 242 4.00 21.60 -6.28
C ASP A 242 3.12 22.34 -5.27
N ILE A 243 2.05 22.98 -5.72
CA ILE A 243 1.05 23.59 -4.81
C ILE A 243 0.41 22.54 -3.89
N ARG A 244 0.09 21.35 -4.42
CA ARG A 244 -0.45 20.24 -3.61
C ARG A 244 0.60 19.72 -2.64
N ASP A 245 1.81 19.48 -3.13
CA ASP A 245 2.90 18.91 -2.34
C ASP A 245 3.30 19.89 -1.21
N ARG A 246 3.34 21.20 -1.47
CA ARG A 246 3.52 22.26 -0.46
C ARG A 246 2.42 22.26 0.59
N ALA A 247 1.15 22.16 0.18
CA ALA A 247 0.04 22.06 1.13
C ALA A 247 0.15 20.80 2.01
N ILE A 248 0.51 19.65 1.42
CA ILE A 248 0.75 18.40 2.17
C ILE A 248 1.91 18.58 3.16
N LEU A 249 3.03 19.16 2.73
CA LEU A 249 4.19 19.41 3.61
C LEU A 249 3.84 20.31 4.79
N LEU A 250 3.08 21.38 4.56
CA LEU A 250 2.60 22.26 5.63
C LEU A 250 1.66 21.53 6.61
N LEU A 251 0.76 20.68 6.12
CA LEU A 251 -0.12 19.88 6.98
C LEU A 251 0.68 18.90 7.87
N LEU A 252 1.74 18.30 7.32
CA LEU A 252 2.63 17.40 8.05
C LEU A 252 3.48 18.16 9.07
N ALA A 253 4.16 19.24 8.65
CA ALA A 253 5.16 19.93 9.46
C ALA A 253 4.55 20.88 10.52
N VAL A 254 3.48 21.60 10.18
CA VAL A 254 2.89 22.61 11.08
C VAL A 254 1.86 22.00 12.03
N TYR A 255 0.98 21.12 11.52
CA TYR A 255 -0.10 20.53 12.32
C TYR A 255 0.22 19.12 12.86
N GLY A 256 1.40 18.58 12.52
CA GLY A 256 1.80 17.23 12.92
C GLY A 256 0.81 16.16 12.45
N MET A 257 0.22 16.36 11.26
CA MET A 257 -0.70 15.36 10.70
C MET A 257 0.07 14.10 10.29
N ARG A 258 -0.53 12.93 10.47
CA ARG A 258 0.01 11.69 9.89
C ARG A 258 -0.36 11.63 8.41
N SER A 259 0.45 10.95 7.61
CA SER A 259 0.17 10.75 6.17
C SER A 259 -1.24 10.21 5.89
N GLY A 260 -1.71 9.24 6.69
CA GLY A 260 -3.07 8.71 6.60
C GLY A 260 -4.16 9.75 6.91
N GLU A 261 -3.89 10.68 7.83
CA GLU A 261 -4.82 11.78 8.16
C GLU A 261 -4.86 12.81 7.01
N VAL A 262 -3.71 13.11 6.40
CA VAL A 262 -3.64 14.03 5.24
C VAL A 262 -4.36 13.43 4.03
N VAL A 263 -4.17 12.14 3.76
CA VAL A 263 -4.85 11.45 2.64
C VAL A 263 -6.35 11.37 2.84
N ALA A 264 -6.82 11.23 4.08
CA ALA A 264 -8.23 11.17 4.42
C ALA A 264 -8.90 12.55 4.55
N LEU A 265 -8.13 13.65 4.55
CA LEU A 265 -8.65 14.99 4.74
C LEU A 265 -9.62 15.38 3.61
N ARG A 266 -10.81 15.80 3.99
CA ARG A 266 -11.86 16.25 3.08
C ARG A 266 -12.02 17.78 3.16
N LEU A 267 -12.48 18.38 2.07
CA LEU A 267 -12.62 19.85 1.96
C LEU A 267 -13.69 20.43 2.90
N ASP A 268 -14.69 19.64 3.29
CA ASP A 268 -15.73 19.99 4.27
C ASP A 268 -15.21 20.05 5.70
N GLN A 269 -13.99 19.56 5.96
CA GLN A 269 -13.31 19.67 7.24
C GLN A 269 -12.50 20.97 7.39
N ILE A 270 -12.51 21.83 6.35
CA ILE A 270 -11.82 23.11 6.32
C ILE A 270 -12.86 24.22 6.29
N ASP A 271 -12.97 24.95 7.40
CA ASP A 271 -13.78 26.16 7.45
C ASP A 271 -12.92 27.37 7.09
N TRP A 272 -13.06 27.81 5.84
CA TRP A 272 -12.32 28.96 5.32
C TRP A 272 -12.79 30.29 5.93
N ALA A 273 -14.06 30.40 6.31
CA ALA A 273 -14.64 31.62 6.87
C ALA A 273 -14.25 31.76 8.35
N GLY A 274 -14.49 30.72 9.15
CA GLY A 274 -14.09 30.65 10.56
C GLY A 274 -12.60 30.40 10.76
N ARG A 275 -11.83 30.17 9.69
CA ARG A 275 -10.39 29.91 9.71
C ARG A 275 -10.02 28.72 10.60
N THR A 276 -10.77 27.63 10.52
CA THR A 276 -10.51 26.43 11.32
C THR A 276 -10.37 25.17 10.47
N LEU A 277 -9.55 24.24 10.98
CA LEU A 277 -9.31 22.92 10.42
C LEU A 277 -9.76 21.87 11.42
N ARG A 278 -10.74 21.04 11.04
CA ARG A 278 -11.28 19.98 11.89
C ARG A 278 -10.64 18.62 11.56
N LEU A 279 -9.72 18.17 12.41
CA LEU A 279 -8.98 16.93 12.23
C LEU A 279 -9.55 15.79 13.06
N PHE A 280 -9.91 14.69 12.42
CA PHE A 280 -10.28 13.47 13.13
C PHE A 280 -9.04 12.61 13.39
N ARG A 281 -8.63 12.48 14.65
CA ARG A 281 -7.44 11.69 15.03
C ARG A 281 -7.82 10.23 15.22
N LEU A 282 -7.50 9.37 14.25
CA LEU A 282 -7.86 7.95 14.25
C LEU A 282 -7.46 7.19 15.53
N LYS A 283 -6.28 7.50 16.10
CA LYS A 283 -5.81 6.84 17.34
C LYS A 283 -6.47 7.37 18.63
N ARG A 284 -6.93 8.63 18.63
CA ARG A 284 -7.61 9.23 19.79
C ARG A 284 -9.14 9.16 19.68
N ARG A 285 -9.67 8.78 18.51
CA ARG A 285 -11.10 8.74 18.17
C ARG A 285 -11.85 10.03 18.50
N GLN A 286 -11.15 11.17 18.50
CA GLN A 286 -11.70 12.48 18.82
C GLN A 286 -11.36 13.51 17.74
N PRO A 287 -12.29 14.40 17.38
CA PRO A 287 -12.01 15.55 16.54
C PRO A 287 -11.23 16.61 17.33
N GLN A 288 -10.22 17.19 16.68
CA GLN A 288 -9.48 18.36 17.18
C GLN A 288 -9.65 19.50 16.19
N MET A 289 -9.83 20.71 16.72
CA MET A 289 -9.90 21.92 15.91
C MET A 289 -8.57 22.66 16.01
N TYR A 290 -8.06 23.10 14.87
CA TYR A 290 -6.86 23.91 14.78
C TYR A 290 -7.15 25.19 14.00
N PRO A 291 -6.53 26.33 14.36
CA PRO A 291 -6.62 27.54 13.55
C PRO A 291 -5.89 27.34 12.21
N LEU A 292 -6.47 27.84 11.12
CA LEU A 292 -5.84 27.83 9.81
C LEU A 292 -4.74 28.90 9.76
N VAL A 293 -3.49 28.45 9.85
CA VAL A 293 -2.30 29.29 9.71
C VAL A 293 -2.26 29.91 8.30
N SER A 294 -1.88 31.19 8.24
CA SER A 294 -1.86 32.02 7.03
C SER A 294 -1.03 31.45 5.88
N SER A 295 0.03 30.69 6.17
CA SER A 295 0.84 29.97 5.19
C SER A 295 0.06 28.86 4.46
N VAL A 296 -0.84 28.16 5.15
CA VAL A 296 -1.74 27.15 4.56
C VAL A 296 -2.91 27.83 3.84
N ARG A 297 -3.36 28.97 4.37
CA ARG A 297 -4.41 29.82 3.81
C ARG A 297 -4.04 30.48 2.47
N ARG A 298 -2.77 30.50 2.02
CA ARG A 298 -2.40 31.01 0.68
C ARG A 298 -2.64 29.99 -0.45
N SER A 299 -3.04 28.75 -0.13
CA SER A 299 -3.39 27.73 -1.12
C SER A 299 -4.90 27.47 -1.43
N PRO A 300 -5.93 28.31 -1.07
CA PRO A 300 -7.34 27.92 -1.14
C PRO A 300 -7.85 27.90 -2.58
N ALA A 301 -7.44 28.87 -3.39
CA ALA A 301 -7.87 28.99 -4.78
C ALA A 301 -7.46 27.74 -5.58
N THR A 302 -6.29 27.18 -5.30
CA THR A 302 -5.76 26.01 -6.01
C THR A 302 -6.30 24.69 -5.47
N LEU A 303 -6.43 24.52 -4.14
CA LEU A 303 -7.06 23.32 -3.54
C LEU A 303 -8.54 23.19 -3.95
N THR A 304 -9.27 24.31 -4.01
CA THR A 304 -10.66 24.35 -4.47
C THR A 304 -10.77 24.09 -5.97
N ARG A 305 -9.83 24.61 -6.79
CA ARG A 305 -9.77 24.35 -8.25
C ARG A 305 -9.42 22.89 -8.57
N TYR A 306 -8.58 22.24 -7.76
CA TYR A 306 -8.30 20.80 -7.84
C TYR A 306 -9.53 19.95 -7.45
N GLY A 307 -10.27 20.35 -6.41
CA GLY A 307 -11.51 19.71 -5.98
C GLY A 307 -12.65 19.85 -6.99
N ARG A 308 -12.82 21.04 -7.60
CA ARG A 308 -13.83 21.31 -8.63
C ARG A 308 -13.57 20.56 -9.94
N ARG A 309 -12.31 20.43 -10.38
CA ARG A 309 -11.95 19.63 -11.59
C ARG A 309 -12.28 18.14 -11.45
N ARG A 310 -12.30 17.58 -10.23
CA ARG A 310 -12.76 16.20 -9.98
C ARG A 310 -14.28 16.04 -9.94
N ARG A 311 -15.04 17.05 -9.49
CA ARG A 311 -16.51 17.02 -9.54
C ARG A 311 -17.03 17.16 -10.97
N ALA A 312 -16.48 18.07 -11.76
CA ALA A 312 -16.88 18.29 -13.15
C ALA A 312 -16.68 17.04 -14.05
N ARG A 313 -15.69 16.20 -13.73
CA ARG A 313 -15.40 14.96 -14.49
C ARG A 313 -16.28 13.77 -14.09
N LYS A 314 -16.94 13.81 -12.92
CA LYS A 314 -17.92 12.80 -12.49
C LYS A 314 -19.34 13.14 -12.96
N SER A 315 -19.68 14.42 -13.14
CA SER A 315 -20.97 14.84 -13.68
C SER A 315 -21.09 14.63 -15.19
N SER A 316 -19.98 14.59 -15.93
CA SER A 316 -19.96 14.31 -17.37
C SER A 316 -20.10 12.83 -17.74
N SER A 317 -20.12 11.92 -16.76
CA SER A 317 -20.27 10.47 -16.96
C SER A 317 -21.64 9.93 -16.51
N VAL A 318 -22.62 10.81 -16.23
CA VAL A 318 -24.02 10.39 -16.06
C VAL A 318 -24.65 10.36 -17.46
N CYS A 319 -24.66 9.18 -18.07
CA CYS A 319 -25.49 8.93 -19.25
C CYS A 319 -26.95 9.26 -18.92
N LYS A 320 -27.55 10.14 -19.71
CA LYS A 320 -28.99 10.28 -19.81
C LYS A 320 -29.58 8.90 -20.13
N ARG A 321 -30.40 8.34 -19.24
CA ARG A 321 -31.31 7.25 -19.62
C ARG A 321 -32.34 7.84 -20.59
N PRO A 322 -32.62 7.21 -21.73
CA PRO A 322 -33.80 7.57 -22.51
C PRO A 322 -35.04 7.15 -21.70
N ALA A 323 -36.08 7.98 -21.76
CA ALA A 323 -37.39 7.64 -21.25
C ALA A 323 -38.07 6.73 -22.29
N ASP A 324 -38.40 5.51 -21.88
CA ASP A 324 -39.25 4.63 -22.67
C ASP A 324 -40.69 5.18 -22.67
N ARG A 325 -41.27 5.25 -23.86
CA ARG A 325 -42.71 5.19 -24.14
C ARG A 325 -42.97 3.96 -24.97
#